data_AF-W9KPG6-F1
#
_entry.id   AF-W9KPG6-F1
#
_cell.length_a   1.000
_cell.length_b   1.000
_cell.length_c   1.000
_cell.angle_alpha   90.00
_cell.angle_beta   90.00
_cell.angle_gamma   90.00
#
_symmetry.space_group_name_H-M   'P 1'
#
loop_
_entity.id
_entity.type
_entity.pdbx_description
1 polymer ?
#
loop_
_entity_poly.entity_id
_entity_poly.type
_entity_poly.pdbx_seq_one_letter_code
_entity_poly.pdbx_strand_id
1 'polypeptide(L)'
;MIRARGGCTNCRRHRKKCDQQRPCCKRCRSLGYECSGYSNPQRWVNYAAVSTVSSNPAPQEVTSSLALPAPPPKYETKMTLPLFHQYVNYGLRMFCKGYSQSWIRPFFLDMSTTSPSVPILSAAIQFYIHQGSSVPVLECIDLALKTFRYEVVSYQDTLKAGILSAGVLLCKLNFLQAQPCTPYIRMISEVYNLNTQVNFPALQQNVAVRHALELLAVMDIPQLVLGRVCPSLGLWKRFREAQDSWEGGRMTDVEVVSGMPMDLLDIFADAEHDDTENLILRLSLWEWQDESCGDTSVLDRLMAVVSIIFDCSRLPKHRHILIGLIFPLVVVSLEVRYLKRHAEAKQIVDNVRNTIKAERTYNLAKVVFQLLDDAWNDGSSWYDIDERARSQGVEVALM
;
A
#
# COMPACT_ATOMS: atom_id res chain seq x y z
N MET A 1 -14.42 -36.12 -14.89
CA MET A 1 -14.02 -35.24 -16.01
C MET A 1 -13.49 -33.92 -15.47
N ILE A 2 -12.19 -33.67 -15.64
CA ILE A 2 -11.48 -32.49 -15.12
C ILE A 2 -11.90 -31.25 -15.93
N ARG A 3 -12.64 -30.32 -15.31
CA ARG A 3 -12.97 -29.03 -15.95
C ARG A 3 -11.71 -28.17 -16.03
N ALA A 4 -11.26 -27.86 -17.25
CA ALA A 4 -10.09 -27.02 -17.52
C ALA A 4 -10.24 -25.63 -16.85
N ARG A 5 -9.42 -25.33 -15.84
CA ARG A 5 -9.43 -24.09 -15.04
C ARG A 5 -8.71 -22.91 -15.72
N GLY A 6 -8.77 -22.82 -17.05
CA GLY A 6 -7.94 -21.89 -17.84
C GLY A 6 -8.70 -20.87 -18.69
N GLY A 7 -10.03 -20.92 -18.79
CA GLY A 7 -10.77 -20.01 -19.69
C GLY A 7 -10.80 -18.55 -19.24
N CYS A 8 -11.05 -17.60 -20.15
CA CYS A 8 -11.23 -16.19 -19.80
C CYS A 8 -12.50 -15.96 -18.97
N THR A 9 -12.57 -14.84 -18.25
CA THR A 9 -13.66 -14.52 -17.32
C THR A 9 -15.03 -14.53 -18.01
N ASN A 10 -15.14 -14.03 -19.24
CA ASN A 10 -16.38 -14.06 -20.02
C ASN A 10 -16.80 -15.49 -20.40
N CYS A 11 -15.90 -16.28 -20.98
CA CYS A 11 -16.20 -17.68 -21.32
C CYS A 11 -16.54 -18.52 -20.08
N ARG A 12 -15.89 -18.27 -18.93
CA ARG A 12 -16.25 -18.89 -17.65
C ARG A 12 -17.65 -18.48 -17.20
N ARG A 13 -17.99 -17.18 -17.24
CA ARG A 13 -19.31 -16.64 -16.88
C ARG A 13 -20.42 -17.28 -17.73
N HIS A 14 -20.19 -17.42 -19.02
CA HIS A 14 -21.15 -18.04 -19.96
C HIS A 14 -21.06 -19.59 -20.00
N ARG A 15 -20.21 -20.21 -19.16
CA ARG A 15 -19.97 -21.66 -19.10
C ARG A 15 -19.64 -22.28 -20.47
N LYS A 16 -18.91 -21.56 -21.32
CA LYS A 16 -18.47 -22.03 -22.65
C LYS A 16 -16.97 -22.37 -22.66
N LYS A 17 -16.57 -23.27 -23.55
CA LYS A 17 -15.17 -23.65 -23.76
C LYS A 17 -14.39 -22.46 -24.35
N CYS A 18 -13.25 -22.14 -23.74
CA CYS A 18 -12.37 -21.04 -24.14
C CYS A 18 -11.12 -21.62 -24.80
N ASP A 19 -10.67 -21.00 -25.89
CA ASP A 19 -9.46 -21.35 -26.65
C ASP A 19 -8.16 -20.84 -26.01
N GLN A 20 -8.26 -19.98 -24.98
CA GLN A 20 -7.15 -19.50 -24.15
C GLN A 20 -6.08 -18.67 -24.88
N GLN A 21 -6.38 -18.17 -26.09
CA GLN A 21 -5.49 -17.24 -26.79
C GLN A 21 -5.42 -15.87 -26.07
N ARG A 22 -4.22 -15.28 -26.04
CA ARG A 22 -3.95 -13.96 -25.47
C ARG A 22 -3.69 -12.94 -26.60
N PRO A 23 -4.04 -11.65 -26.44
CA PRO A 23 -4.67 -11.01 -25.26
C PRO A 23 -6.19 -11.29 -25.13
N CYS A 24 -6.86 -11.70 -26.20
CA CYS A 24 -8.30 -12.02 -26.22
C CYS A 24 -8.55 -13.40 -26.85
N CYS A 25 -9.51 -14.16 -26.32
CA CYS A 25 -9.91 -15.44 -26.91
C CYS A 25 -10.70 -15.22 -28.23
N LYS A 26 -10.61 -16.18 -29.17
CA LYS A 26 -11.30 -16.08 -30.47
C LYS A 26 -12.81 -15.89 -30.33
N ARG A 27 -13.40 -16.50 -29.30
CA ARG A 27 -14.85 -16.43 -29.07
C ARG A 27 -15.34 -15.06 -28.62
N CYS A 28 -14.59 -14.36 -27.76
CA CYS A 28 -14.95 -13.00 -27.38
C CYS A 28 -14.79 -12.07 -28.59
N ARG A 29 -13.72 -12.26 -29.38
CA ARG A 29 -13.49 -11.50 -30.62
C ARG A 29 -14.60 -11.69 -31.65
N SER A 30 -15.05 -12.93 -31.88
CA SER A 30 -16.11 -13.21 -32.86
C SER A 30 -17.49 -12.68 -32.44
N LEU A 31 -17.70 -12.48 -31.15
CA LEU A 31 -18.96 -11.98 -30.59
C LEU A 31 -18.96 -10.46 -30.38
N GLY A 32 -17.86 -9.77 -30.68
CA GLY A 32 -17.73 -8.33 -30.49
C GLY A 32 -17.66 -7.88 -29.02
N TYR A 33 -17.41 -8.81 -28.08
CA TYR A 33 -17.25 -8.46 -26.65
C TYR A 33 -15.79 -8.23 -26.29
N GLU A 34 -15.53 -7.21 -25.49
CA GLU A 34 -14.24 -7.01 -24.85
C GLU A 34 -13.93 -8.18 -23.90
N CYS A 35 -12.77 -8.83 -24.08
CA CYS A 35 -12.41 -10.01 -23.31
C CYS A 35 -11.85 -9.62 -21.94
N SER A 36 -12.61 -9.87 -20.88
CA SER A 36 -12.28 -9.55 -19.48
C SER A 36 -11.12 -10.36 -18.87
N GLY A 37 -10.15 -10.78 -19.69
CA GLY A 37 -8.92 -11.43 -19.26
C GLY A 37 -9.06 -12.84 -18.68
N TYR A 38 -7.94 -13.35 -18.19
CA TYR A 38 -7.78 -14.70 -17.64
C TYR A 38 -7.44 -14.64 -16.15
N SER A 39 -8.31 -14.03 -15.35
CA SER A 39 -8.09 -13.87 -13.92
C SER A 39 -8.37 -15.19 -13.19
N ASN A 40 -7.49 -15.59 -12.28
CA ASN A 40 -7.77 -16.62 -11.29
C ASN A 40 -7.89 -15.93 -9.92
N PRO A 41 -9.05 -15.34 -9.59
CA PRO A 41 -9.20 -14.67 -8.31
C PRO A 41 -9.09 -15.72 -7.20
N GLN A 42 -8.16 -15.52 -6.27
CA GLN A 42 -8.30 -16.11 -4.94
C GLN A 42 -9.62 -15.56 -4.37
N ARG A 43 -10.64 -16.40 -4.37
CA ARG A 43 -12.01 -16.02 -3.99
C ARG A 43 -12.09 -15.87 -2.48
N TRP A 44 -12.22 -14.63 -2.02
CA TRP A 44 -13.14 -14.35 -0.92
C TRP A 44 -14.55 -14.50 -1.47
N VAL A 45 -15.36 -15.36 -0.85
CA VAL A 45 -16.77 -15.44 -1.19
C VAL A 45 -17.47 -14.27 -0.50
N ASN A 46 -17.75 -13.21 -1.25
CA ASN A 46 -18.58 -12.11 -0.80
C ASN A 46 -20.01 -12.63 -0.60
N TYR A 47 -20.44 -12.76 0.66
CA TYR A 47 -21.84 -12.94 1.02
C TYR A 47 -22.41 -11.58 1.43
N ALA A 48 -22.61 -10.66 0.49
CA ALA A 48 -23.50 -9.52 0.66
C ALA A 48 -23.87 -8.88 -0.69
N ALA A 49 -25.19 -8.73 -0.88
CA ALA A 49 -25.91 -7.87 -1.81
C ALA A 49 -25.73 -8.09 -3.33
N VAL A 50 -26.54 -8.99 -3.91
CA VAL A 50 -27.14 -8.75 -5.22
C VAL A 50 -28.57 -8.29 -4.98
N SER A 51 -28.77 -6.98 -4.91
CA SER A 51 -30.09 -6.37 -5.07
C SER A 51 -30.37 -6.28 -6.57
N THR A 52 -31.00 -7.32 -7.13
CA THR A 52 -31.68 -7.20 -8.43
C THR A 52 -33.12 -6.80 -8.17
N VAL A 53 -33.46 -5.62 -8.68
CA VAL A 53 -34.81 -5.06 -8.74
C VAL A 53 -35.77 -6.06 -9.38
N SER A 54 -36.78 -6.51 -8.64
CA SER A 54 -38.07 -6.92 -9.20
C SER A 54 -39.16 -6.82 -8.13
N SER A 55 -40.31 -6.34 -8.57
CA SER A 55 -41.49 -5.87 -7.82
C SER A 55 -42.11 -6.88 -6.84
N ASN A 56 -42.51 -6.34 -5.68
CA ASN A 56 -43.23 -6.92 -4.52
C ASN A 56 -44.64 -7.53 -4.86
N PRO A 57 -45.26 -8.40 -4.02
CA PRO A 57 -45.62 -8.05 -2.62
C PRO A 57 -45.47 -9.11 -1.51
N ALA A 58 -45.44 -8.55 -0.28
CA ALA A 58 -45.69 -9.07 1.08
C ALA A 58 -44.46 -9.50 1.94
N PRO A 59 -44.40 -9.07 3.22
CA PRO A 59 -43.19 -9.09 4.03
C PRO A 59 -43.05 -10.43 4.78
N GLN A 60 -41.97 -11.15 4.50
CA GLN A 60 -41.43 -12.12 5.45
C GLN A 60 -40.12 -11.57 5.98
N GLU A 61 -40.11 -11.26 7.28
CA GLU A 61 -38.92 -10.95 8.05
C GLU A 61 -37.97 -12.15 7.99
N VAL A 62 -37.05 -12.15 7.03
CA VAL A 62 -35.88 -13.02 7.07
C VAL A 62 -34.82 -12.27 7.86
N THR A 63 -34.88 -12.43 9.19
CA THR A 63 -33.72 -12.19 10.05
C THR A 63 -32.61 -13.15 9.63
N SER A 64 -31.77 -12.73 8.69
CA SER A 64 -30.51 -13.40 8.38
C SER A 64 -29.56 -13.13 9.53
N SER A 65 -29.61 -13.98 10.55
CA SER A 65 -28.65 -13.99 11.64
C SER A 65 -27.27 -14.36 11.09
N LEU A 66 -26.37 -13.37 11.06
CA LEU A 66 -24.95 -13.53 10.75
C LEU A 66 -24.34 -14.58 11.71
N ALA A 67 -24.03 -15.77 11.19
CA ALA A 67 -23.28 -16.74 11.96
C ALA A 67 -21.85 -16.23 12.16
N LEU A 68 -21.47 -15.96 13.41
CA LEU A 68 -20.10 -15.58 13.77
C LEU A 68 -19.12 -16.66 13.29
N PRO A 69 -17.98 -16.30 12.69
CA PRO A 69 -16.90 -17.24 12.45
C PRO A 69 -16.50 -17.89 13.79
N ALA A 70 -16.16 -19.18 13.78
CA ALA A 70 -15.59 -19.81 14.96
C ALA A 70 -14.37 -18.99 15.44
N PRO A 71 -14.22 -18.74 16.75
CA PRO A 71 -13.10 -17.97 17.26
C PRO A 71 -11.80 -18.61 16.77
N PRO A 72 -10.84 -17.82 16.28
CA PRO A 72 -9.56 -18.35 15.85
C PRO A 72 -8.95 -19.13 17.02
N PRO A 73 -8.30 -20.27 16.76
CA PRO A 73 -7.69 -21.04 17.83
C PRO A 73 -6.65 -20.12 18.52
N LYS A 74 -6.58 -20.17 19.87
CA LYS A 74 -5.66 -19.36 20.70
C LYS A 74 -4.16 -19.73 20.48
N TYR A 75 -3.82 -20.24 19.31
CA TYR A 75 -2.94 -21.40 19.17
C TYR A 75 -1.45 -21.09 19.32
N GLU A 76 -0.92 -19.90 19.02
CA GLU A 76 0.54 -19.76 18.98
C GLU A 76 1.10 -18.47 19.56
N THR A 77 0.74 -18.12 20.80
CA THR A 77 1.49 -17.12 21.58
C THR A 77 2.99 -17.45 21.64
N LYS A 78 3.37 -18.73 21.66
CA LYS A 78 4.78 -19.15 21.74
C LYS A 78 5.62 -18.72 20.53
N MET A 79 5.06 -18.75 19.33
CA MET A 79 5.77 -18.34 18.10
C MET A 79 5.57 -16.85 17.81
N THR A 80 4.34 -16.36 17.96
CA THR A 80 4.01 -14.98 17.60
C THR A 80 4.58 -13.96 18.58
N LEU A 81 4.66 -14.26 19.88
CA LEU A 81 5.15 -13.30 20.88
C LEU A 81 6.63 -12.94 20.69
N PRO A 82 7.57 -13.89 20.50
CA PRO A 82 8.95 -13.54 20.17
C PRO A 82 9.08 -12.72 18.88
N LEU A 83 8.33 -13.08 17.85
CA LEU A 83 8.31 -12.36 16.57
C LEU A 83 7.72 -10.95 16.70
N PHE A 84 6.67 -10.77 17.52
CA PHE A 84 6.12 -9.47 17.85
C PHE A 84 7.14 -8.59 18.57
N HIS A 85 7.86 -9.13 19.56
CA HIS A 85 8.94 -8.39 20.21
C HIS A 85 10.06 -8.03 19.22
N GLN A 86 10.41 -8.92 18.31
CA GLN A 86 11.38 -8.62 17.25
C GLN A 86 10.86 -7.52 16.31
N TYR A 87 9.58 -7.55 15.94
CA TYR A 87 8.94 -6.50 15.16
C TYR A 87 9.06 -5.14 15.84
N VAL A 88 8.65 -5.04 17.11
CA VAL A 88 8.64 -3.77 17.85
C VAL A 88 10.05 -3.19 18.04
N ASN A 89 11.08 -4.03 18.15
CA ASN A 89 12.45 -3.55 18.38
C ASN A 89 13.25 -3.31 17.08
N TYR A 90 12.95 -4.08 16.02
CA TYR A 90 13.74 -4.10 14.79
C TYR A 90 12.88 -3.89 13.55
N GLY A 91 11.82 -4.69 13.37
CA GLY A 91 10.94 -4.62 12.20
C GLY A 91 10.33 -3.24 11.96
N LEU A 92 9.96 -2.51 13.02
CA LEU A 92 9.38 -1.17 12.92
C LEU A 92 10.28 -0.14 12.25
N ARG A 93 11.61 -0.28 12.36
CA ARG A 93 12.58 0.64 11.74
C ARG A 93 12.53 0.59 10.21
N MET A 94 11.95 -0.48 9.66
CA MET A 94 11.70 -0.62 8.23
C MET A 94 10.57 0.27 7.73
N PHE A 95 9.68 0.68 8.63
CA PHE A 95 8.44 1.37 8.29
C PHE A 95 8.38 2.79 8.86
N CYS A 96 9.09 3.11 9.94
CA CYS A 96 9.03 4.43 10.57
C CYS A 96 10.34 5.18 10.32
N LYS A 97 10.30 6.31 9.59
CA LYS A 97 11.48 7.00 9.04
C LYS A 97 11.96 8.22 9.85
N GLY A 98 11.42 8.49 11.04
CA GLY A 98 11.79 9.64 11.90
C GLY A 98 12.79 9.38 13.04
N TYR A 99 13.51 10.43 13.47
CA TYR A 99 14.60 10.42 14.47
C TYR A 99 14.16 10.37 15.95
N SER A 100 12.87 10.36 16.30
CA SER A 100 12.43 10.23 17.71
C SER A 100 11.21 9.30 17.88
N GLN A 101 11.42 8.00 17.66
CA GLN A 101 10.37 6.97 17.77
C GLN A 101 10.08 6.52 19.21
N SER A 102 10.26 7.41 20.20
CA SER A 102 10.07 7.06 21.61
C SER A 102 8.62 6.63 21.91
N TRP A 103 7.65 7.14 21.15
CA TRP A 103 6.22 6.88 21.37
C TRP A 103 5.65 5.71 20.56
N ILE A 104 6.23 5.36 19.40
CA ILE A 104 5.71 4.28 18.54
C ILE A 104 5.77 2.92 19.25
N ARG A 105 6.88 2.63 19.94
CA ARG A 105 7.01 1.38 20.67
C ARG A 105 5.93 1.23 21.75
N PRO A 106 5.72 2.22 22.65
CA PRO A 106 4.57 2.25 23.55
C PRO A 106 3.24 2.08 22.82
N PHE A 107 3.01 2.80 21.71
CA PHE A 107 1.80 2.67 20.91
C PHE A 107 1.51 1.22 20.48
N PHE A 108 2.49 0.49 19.94
CA PHE A 108 2.29 -0.91 19.54
C PHE A 108 2.01 -1.84 20.73
N LEU A 109 2.64 -1.58 21.88
CA LEU A 109 2.37 -2.35 23.10
C LEU A 109 0.94 -2.09 23.59
N ASP A 110 0.50 -0.84 23.62
CA ASP A 110 -0.86 -0.45 24.00
C ASP A 110 -1.88 -1.07 23.03
N MET A 111 -1.67 -0.93 21.72
CA MET A 111 -2.55 -1.52 20.70
C MET A 111 -2.64 -3.04 20.81
N SER A 112 -1.55 -3.73 21.20
CA SER A 112 -1.55 -5.18 21.41
C SER A 112 -2.43 -5.63 22.57
N THR A 113 -2.68 -4.76 23.55
CA THR A 113 -3.64 -5.03 24.64
C THR A 113 -5.09 -4.85 24.19
N THR A 114 -5.33 -4.00 23.19
CA THR A 114 -6.67 -3.67 22.71
C THR A 114 -7.16 -4.62 21.61
N SER A 115 -6.25 -5.27 20.89
CA SER A 115 -6.60 -6.17 19.78
C SER A 115 -5.56 -7.30 19.61
N PRO A 116 -5.96 -8.59 19.66
CA PRO A 116 -5.06 -9.71 19.37
C PRO A 116 -4.55 -9.74 17.92
N SER A 117 -5.22 -9.09 16.96
CA SER A 117 -4.73 -9.04 15.58
C SER A 117 -3.44 -8.25 15.42
N VAL A 118 -3.23 -7.22 16.24
CA VAL A 118 -2.02 -6.37 16.20
C VAL A 118 -0.74 -7.21 16.38
N PRO A 119 -0.55 -7.96 17.49
CA PRO A 119 0.67 -8.73 17.68
C PRO A 119 0.83 -9.87 16.66
N ILE A 120 -0.27 -10.49 16.20
CA ILE A 120 -0.20 -11.58 15.21
C ILE A 120 0.19 -11.05 13.83
N LEU A 121 -0.38 -9.93 13.37
CA LEU A 121 0.00 -9.30 12.11
C LEU A 121 1.43 -8.76 12.15
N SER A 122 1.83 -8.11 13.25
CA SER A 122 3.21 -7.68 13.47
C SER A 122 4.18 -8.86 13.43
N ALA A 123 3.82 -9.99 14.06
CA ALA A 123 4.62 -11.22 13.99
C ALA A 123 4.69 -11.77 12.57
N ALA A 124 3.59 -11.78 11.82
CA ALA A 124 3.55 -12.23 10.43
C ALA A 124 4.45 -11.36 9.53
N ILE A 125 4.42 -10.04 9.71
CA ILE A 125 5.32 -9.11 9.01
C ILE A 125 6.78 -9.42 9.35
N GLN A 126 7.12 -9.56 10.64
CA GLN A 126 8.49 -9.89 11.04
C GLN A 126 8.96 -11.25 10.52
N PHE A 127 8.05 -12.23 10.49
CA PHE A 127 8.36 -13.56 9.98
C PHE A 127 8.64 -13.50 8.47
N TYR A 128 7.82 -12.76 7.73
CA TYR A 128 8.01 -12.49 6.30
C TYR A 128 9.32 -11.73 6.05
N ILE A 129 9.67 -10.76 6.90
CA ILE A 129 10.95 -10.04 6.83
C ILE A 129 12.14 -11.01 6.95
N HIS A 130 12.05 -12.01 7.83
CA HIS A 130 13.14 -12.96 8.05
C HIS A 130 13.27 -14.05 6.98
N GLN A 131 12.14 -14.61 6.53
CA GLN A 131 12.12 -15.82 5.70
C GLN A 131 11.53 -15.63 4.31
N GLY A 132 10.99 -14.46 3.99
CA GLY A 132 10.22 -14.23 2.77
C GLY A 132 8.99 -15.13 2.70
N SER A 133 8.65 -15.57 1.49
CA SER A 133 7.51 -16.48 1.27
C SER A 133 7.89 -17.93 1.58
N SER A 134 7.41 -18.46 2.71
CA SER A 134 7.53 -19.87 3.10
C SER A 134 6.20 -20.41 3.63
N VAL A 135 6.03 -21.73 3.69
CA VAL A 135 4.78 -22.36 4.21
C VAL A 135 4.46 -21.89 5.65
N PRO A 136 5.42 -21.89 6.60
CA PRO A 136 5.16 -21.40 7.96
C PRO A 136 4.76 -19.92 8.01
N VAL A 137 5.32 -19.09 7.12
CA VAL A 137 4.94 -17.68 7.01
C VAL A 137 3.50 -17.55 6.51
N LEU A 138 3.09 -18.34 5.51
CA LEU A 138 1.72 -18.34 5.01
C LEU A 138 0.70 -18.82 6.06
N GLU A 139 1.06 -19.80 6.90
CA GLU A 139 0.23 -20.24 8.03
C GLU A 139 0.06 -19.14 9.07
N CYS A 140 1.14 -18.42 9.39
CA CYS A 140 1.09 -17.26 10.30
C CYS A 140 0.20 -16.14 9.73
N ILE A 141 0.29 -15.87 8.42
CA ILE A 141 -0.57 -14.88 7.74
C ILE A 141 -2.03 -15.32 7.74
N ASP A 142 -2.32 -16.60 7.51
CA ASP A 142 -3.68 -17.12 7.56
C ASP A 142 -4.28 -16.99 8.97
N LEU A 143 -3.49 -17.26 10.02
CA LEU A 143 -3.88 -17.00 11.41
C LEU A 143 -4.18 -15.51 11.65
N ALA A 144 -3.33 -14.62 11.14
CA ALA A 144 -3.50 -13.18 11.25
C ALA A 144 -4.80 -12.71 10.59
N LEU A 145 -5.06 -13.17 9.37
CA LEU A 145 -6.29 -12.87 8.61
C LEU A 145 -7.54 -13.41 9.30
N LYS A 146 -7.50 -14.64 9.81
CA LYS A 146 -8.63 -15.23 10.56
C LYS A 146 -8.94 -14.43 11.82
N THR A 147 -7.90 -14.02 12.56
CA THR A 147 -8.07 -13.23 13.78
C THR A 147 -8.64 -11.84 13.48
N PHE A 148 -8.08 -11.16 12.48
CA PHE A 148 -8.55 -9.85 12.06
C PHE A 148 -10.01 -9.87 11.59
N ARG A 149 -10.37 -10.83 10.74
CA ARG A 149 -11.76 -11.00 10.30
C ARG A 149 -12.71 -11.24 11.47
N TYR A 150 -12.32 -12.07 12.43
CA TYR A 150 -13.15 -12.34 13.60
C TYR A 150 -13.40 -11.07 14.42
N GLU A 151 -12.37 -10.25 14.65
CA GLU A 151 -12.53 -8.97 15.36
C GLU A 151 -13.40 -7.97 14.59
N VAL A 152 -13.18 -7.80 13.28
CA VAL A 152 -13.97 -6.89 12.45
C VAL A 152 -15.46 -7.24 12.49
N VAL A 153 -15.81 -8.54 12.39
CA VAL A 153 -17.21 -8.99 12.46
C VAL A 153 -17.79 -8.83 13.88
N SER A 154 -16.98 -8.96 14.93
CA SER A 154 -17.45 -8.88 16.31
C SER A 154 -17.72 -7.45 16.80
N TYR A 155 -17.17 -6.42 16.12
CA TYR A 155 -17.18 -5.03 16.59
C TYR A 155 -17.69 -4.03 15.54
N GLN A 156 -18.63 -4.46 14.67
CA GLN A 156 -19.07 -3.77 13.44
C GLN A 156 -19.41 -2.27 13.56
N ASP A 157 -19.70 -1.75 14.76
CA ASP A 157 -20.14 -0.35 14.95
C ASP A 157 -19.22 0.51 15.84
N THR A 158 -18.04 0.02 16.23
CA THR A 158 -17.10 0.79 17.09
C THR A 158 -15.72 0.94 16.47
N LEU A 159 -15.27 2.18 16.30
CA LEU A 159 -13.91 2.51 15.85
C LEU A 159 -12.91 2.21 16.97
N LYS A 160 -12.41 0.98 17.04
CA LYS A 160 -11.34 0.60 17.96
C LYS A 160 -9.99 0.84 17.32
N ALA A 161 -9.16 1.65 17.99
CA ALA A 161 -7.80 1.96 17.54
C ALA A 161 -6.97 0.70 17.24
N GLY A 162 -7.08 -0.35 18.05
CA GLY A 162 -6.37 -1.62 17.84
C GLY A 162 -6.77 -2.33 16.53
N ILE A 163 -8.06 -2.40 16.22
CA ILE A 163 -8.54 -3.06 15.00
C ILE A 163 -8.17 -2.23 13.77
N LEU A 164 -8.31 -0.90 13.84
CA LEU A 164 -7.87 -0.03 12.75
C LEU A 164 -6.35 -0.16 12.51
N SER A 165 -5.55 -0.20 13.58
CA SER A 165 -4.10 -0.43 13.51
C SER A 165 -3.76 -1.79 12.91
N ALA A 166 -4.52 -2.84 13.25
CA ALA A 166 -4.41 -4.14 12.60
C ALA A 166 -4.73 -4.05 11.10
N GLY A 167 -5.74 -3.28 10.69
CA GLY A 167 -6.02 -2.99 9.28
C GLY A 167 -4.83 -2.36 8.55
N VAL A 168 -4.19 -1.36 9.17
CA VAL A 168 -2.97 -0.73 8.63
C VAL A 168 -1.82 -1.73 8.48
N LEU A 169 -1.60 -2.59 9.47
CA LEU A 169 -0.59 -3.65 9.40
C LEU A 169 -0.89 -4.66 8.29
N LEU A 170 -2.16 -5.02 8.10
CA LEU A 170 -2.57 -5.88 7.00
C LEU A 170 -2.26 -5.24 5.64
N CYS A 171 -2.54 -3.94 5.47
CA CYS A 171 -2.16 -3.21 4.27
C CYS A 171 -0.64 -3.23 4.03
N LYS A 172 0.15 -2.94 5.07
CA LYS A 172 1.62 -3.00 4.99
C LYS A 172 2.14 -4.39 4.62
N LEU A 173 1.56 -5.45 5.18
CA LEU A 173 1.90 -6.83 4.81
C LEU A 173 1.64 -7.11 3.33
N ASN A 174 0.48 -6.70 2.80
CA ASN A 174 0.15 -6.89 1.38
C ASN A 174 1.13 -6.14 0.46
N PHE A 175 1.46 -4.88 0.79
CA PHE A 175 2.47 -4.14 0.03
C PHE A 175 3.85 -4.81 0.06
N LEU A 176 4.31 -5.30 1.23
CA LEU A 176 5.58 -6.04 1.32
C LEU A 176 5.61 -7.30 0.44
N GLN A 177 4.45 -7.95 0.29
CA GLN A 177 4.28 -9.13 -0.56
C GLN A 177 4.03 -8.79 -2.04
N ALA A 178 3.97 -7.50 -2.38
CA ALA A 178 3.59 -7.00 -3.70
C ALA A 178 2.21 -7.54 -4.15
N GLN A 179 1.27 -7.67 -3.21
CA GLN A 179 -0.09 -8.15 -3.41
C GLN A 179 -1.10 -6.99 -3.42
N PRO A 180 -2.26 -7.14 -4.09
CA PRO A 180 -3.32 -6.12 -4.10
C PRO A 180 -3.72 -5.66 -2.69
N CYS A 181 -3.53 -4.38 -2.40
CA CYS A 181 -3.75 -3.78 -1.08
C CYS A 181 -4.96 -2.82 -1.07
N THR A 182 -5.14 -2.05 -2.13
CA THR A 182 -6.23 -1.08 -2.27
C THR A 182 -7.65 -1.64 -2.05
N PRO A 183 -7.97 -2.93 -2.35
CA PRO A 183 -9.25 -3.51 -1.94
C PRO A 183 -9.42 -3.58 -0.41
N TYR A 184 -8.35 -3.82 0.35
CA TYR A 184 -8.40 -3.82 1.82
C TYR A 184 -8.55 -2.41 2.38
N ILE A 185 -7.89 -1.41 1.79
CA ILE A 185 -8.07 0.00 2.16
C ILE A 185 -9.55 0.41 2.01
N ARG A 186 -10.17 0.03 0.88
CA ARG A 186 -11.61 0.26 0.64
C ARG A 186 -12.48 -0.45 1.66
N MET A 187 -12.22 -1.73 1.93
CA MET A 187 -12.97 -2.49 2.94
C MET A 187 -12.87 -1.84 4.32
N ILE A 188 -11.66 -1.43 4.75
CA ILE A 188 -11.45 -0.75 6.02
C ILE A 188 -12.23 0.57 6.04
N SER A 189 -12.20 1.34 4.96
CA SER A 189 -12.95 2.59 4.83
C SER A 189 -14.47 2.38 4.94
N GLU A 190 -15.00 1.33 4.31
CA GLU A 190 -16.42 0.97 4.37
C GLU A 190 -16.84 0.53 5.79
N VAL A 191 -16.08 -0.36 6.42
CA VAL A 191 -16.36 -0.85 7.79
C VAL A 191 -16.39 0.30 8.79
N TYR A 192 -15.50 1.28 8.65
CA TYR A 192 -15.40 2.41 9.57
C TYR A 192 -16.15 3.66 9.10
N ASN A 193 -16.94 3.56 8.02
CA ASN A 193 -17.68 4.69 7.44
C ASN A 193 -16.82 5.94 7.21
N LEU A 194 -15.54 5.77 6.83
CA LEU A 194 -14.63 6.90 6.58
C LEU A 194 -15.04 7.71 5.33
N ASN A 195 -15.92 7.14 4.51
CA ASN A 195 -16.39 7.74 3.27
C ASN A 195 -17.50 8.79 3.46
N THR A 196 -18.27 8.76 4.56
CA THR A 196 -19.53 9.52 4.68
C THR A 196 -19.44 10.78 5.54
N GLN A 197 -18.50 10.83 6.49
CA GLN A 197 -17.98 11.99 7.22
C GLN A 197 -17.24 11.39 8.42
N VAL A 198 -15.90 11.49 8.44
CA VAL A 198 -15.12 10.95 9.56
C VAL A 198 -15.57 11.66 10.83
N ASN A 199 -15.87 10.93 11.91
CA ASN A 199 -16.42 11.53 13.13
C ASN A 199 -15.37 12.45 13.80
N PHE A 200 -15.40 13.74 13.42
CA PHE A 200 -14.32 14.73 13.52
C PHE A 200 -13.78 14.98 14.95
N PRO A 201 -14.59 14.96 16.04
CA PRO A 201 -14.09 15.18 17.39
C PRO A 201 -13.22 14.03 17.95
N ALA A 202 -13.46 12.79 17.51
CA ALA A 202 -12.72 11.63 18.01
C ALA A 202 -11.27 11.58 17.49
N LEU A 203 -11.03 12.15 16.30
CA LEU A 203 -9.71 12.25 15.65
C LEU A 203 -8.73 13.15 16.41
N GLN A 204 -9.22 14.29 16.89
CA GLN A 204 -8.40 15.25 17.64
C GLN A 204 -7.97 14.63 18.99
N GLN A 205 -8.91 13.95 19.67
CA GLN A 205 -8.71 13.44 21.03
C GLN A 205 -7.98 12.09 21.08
N ASN A 206 -8.09 11.24 20.06
CA ASN A 206 -7.50 9.91 20.05
C ASN A 206 -6.27 9.82 19.14
N VAL A 207 -5.08 9.99 19.73
CA VAL A 207 -3.78 9.90 19.03
C VAL A 207 -3.62 8.59 18.26
N ALA A 208 -4.09 7.48 18.82
CA ALA A 208 -3.93 6.16 18.21
C ALA A 208 -4.77 5.99 16.94
N VAL A 209 -6.03 6.44 16.99
CA VAL A 209 -6.92 6.45 15.82
C VAL A 209 -6.38 7.39 14.75
N ARG A 210 -5.96 8.60 15.14
CA ARG A 210 -5.38 9.59 14.25
C ARG A 210 -4.16 9.05 13.53
N HIS A 211 -3.22 8.44 14.25
CA HIS A 211 -2.03 7.83 13.64
C HIS A 211 -2.40 6.73 12.64
N ALA A 212 -3.31 5.82 13.00
CA ALA A 212 -3.71 4.75 12.09
C ALA A 212 -4.44 5.28 10.83
N LEU A 213 -5.27 6.32 10.96
CA LEU A 213 -5.92 6.97 9.83
C LEU A 213 -4.93 7.72 8.94
N GLU A 214 -3.97 8.43 9.52
CA GLU A 214 -2.89 9.09 8.80
C GLU A 214 -2.13 8.05 7.94
N LEU A 215 -1.69 6.94 8.52
CA LEU A 215 -1.00 5.88 7.77
C LEU A 215 -1.83 5.26 6.66
N LEU A 216 -3.11 5.00 6.94
CA LEU A 216 -4.04 4.49 5.93
C LEU A 216 -4.22 5.49 4.78
N ALA A 217 -4.26 6.78 5.11
CA ALA A 217 -4.42 7.86 4.16
C ALA A 217 -3.18 8.05 3.27
N VAL A 218 -1.97 8.00 3.83
CA VAL A 218 -0.73 8.03 3.02
C VAL A 218 -0.69 6.82 2.07
N MET A 219 -1.08 5.64 2.54
CA MET A 219 -1.16 4.42 1.70
C MET A 219 -2.24 4.51 0.59
N ASP A 220 -3.18 5.45 0.69
CA ASP A 220 -4.20 5.68 -0.34
C ASP A 220 -3.79 6.75 -1.38
N ILE A 221 -2.65 7.43 -1.19
CA ILE A 221 -2.13 8.42 -2.15
C ILE A 221 -1.72 7.70 -3.45
N PRO A 222 -2.30 8.06 -4.61
CA PRO A 222 -2.02 7.40 -5.88
C PRO A 222 -0.55 7.40 -6.27
N GLN A 223 0.12 8.54 -6.12
CA GLN A 223 1.50 8.81 -6.54
C GLN A 223 2.52 7.97 -5.76
N LEU A 224 2.10 7.39 -4.62
CA LEU A 224 2.95 6.63 -3.72
C LEU A 224 2.68 5.12 -3.80
N VAL A 225 1.77 4.68 -4.69
CA VAL A 225 1.41 3.27 -4.87
C VAL A 225 1.34 2.93 -6.36
N LEU A 226 2.24 2.04 -6.80
CA LEU A 226 2.20 1.49 -8.16
C LEU A 226 1.20 0.35 -8.27
N GLY A 227 0.52 0.28 -9.42
CA GLY A 227 -0.26 -0.89 -9.81
C GLY A 227 -1.61 -1.00 -9.12
N ARG A 228 -2.15 0.13 -8.63
CA ARG A 228 -3.43 0.17 -7.90
C ARG A 228 -4.53 -0.56 -8.65
N VAL A 229 -5.19 -1.49 -7.96
CA VAL A 229 -6.36 -2.21 -8.51
C VAL A 229 -7.65 -1.41 -8.30
N CYS A 230 -7.72 -0.63 -7.23
CA CYS A 230 -8.86 0.23 -6.92
C CYS A 230 -8.46 1.73 -6.99
N PRO A 231 -9.34 2.59 -7.53
CA PRO A 231 -9.19 4.05 -7.44
C PRO A 231 -8.98 4.52 -5.99
N SER A 232 -8.24 5.62 -5.83
CA SER A 232 -8.10 6.30 -4.54
C SER A 232 -9.43 6.76 -3.99
N LEU A 233 -9.55 6.74 -2.67
CA LEU A 233 -10.71 7.25 -1.94
C LEU A 233 -10.49 8.71 -1.52
N GLY A 234 -9.29 9.26 -1.77
CA GLY A 234 -8.90 10.61 -1.35
C GLY A 234 -8.80 10.72 0.17
N LEU A 235 -8.40 9.63 0.86
CA LEU A 235 -8.36 9.62 2.33
C LEU A 235 -7.45 10.71 2.91
N TRP A 236 -6.30 10.98 2.28
CA TRP A 236 -5.38 12.03 2.72
C TRP A 236 -6.04 13.41 2.69
N LYS A 237 -6.62 13.80 1.56
CA LYS A 237 -7.33 15.06 1.41
C LYS A 237 -8.43 15.24 2.46
N ARG A 238 -9.28 14.22 2.65
CA ARG A 238 -10.34 14.23 3.67
C ARG A 238 -9.78 14.33 5.10
N PHE A 239 -8.68 13.62 5.38
CA PHE A 239 -8.00 13.69 6.67
C PHE A 239 -7.44 15.08 6.94
N ARG A 240 -6.92 15.77 5.91
CA ARG A 240 -6.38 17.13 6.02
C ARG A 240 -7.47 18.19 6.14
N GLU A 241 -8.55 18.07 5.36
CA GLU A 241 -9.74 18.91 5.48
C GLU A 241 -10.38 18.81 6.88
N ALA A 242 -10.37 17.62 7.48
CA ALA A 242 -10.84 17.44 8.86
C ALA A 242 -10.05 18.28 9.88
N GLN A 243 -8.77 18.54 9.62
CA GLN A 243 -7.89 19.33 10.50
C GLN A 243 -8.15 20.84 10.41
N ASP A 244 -8.83 21.32 9.38
CA ASP A 244 -9.17 22.74 9.24
C ASP A 244 -10.07 23.25 10.38
N SER A 245 -10.83 22.32 10.99
CA SER A 245 -11.70 22.60 12.13
C SER A 245 -11.00 22.50 13.50
N TRP A 246 -9.72 22.12 13.55
CA TRP A 246 -9.00 21.94 14.81
C TRP A 246 -8.60 23.28 15.42
N GLU A 247 -8.62 23.39 16.74
CA GLU A 247 -8.21 24.61 17.46
C GLU A 247 -6.76 25.04 17.15
N GLY A 248 -5.90 24.09 16.77
CA GLY A 248 -4.50 24.33 16.37
C GLY A 248 -4.26 24.36 14.86
N GLY A 249 -5.32 24.28 14.04
CA GLY A 249 -5.22 24.17 12.58
C GLY A 249 -4.62 22.84 12.10
N ARG A 250 -4.21 22.83 10.82
CA ARG A 250 -3.54 21.66 10.20
C ARG A 250 -2.19 21.39 10.85
N MET A 251 -1.86 20.12 11.02
CA MET A 251 -0.50 19.73 11.39
C MET A 251 0.46 20.03 10.22
N THR A 252 1.63 20.60 10.49
CA THR A 252 2.63 20.94 9.45
C THR A 252 3.96 20.22 9.68
N ASP A 253 3.93 19.14 10.47
CA ASP A 253 5.10 18.34 10.81
C ASP A 253 5.48 17.36 9.69
N VAL A 254 6.48 16.53 9.95
CA VAL A 254 6.87 15.40 9.10
C VAL A 254 6.03 14.17 9.45
N GLU A 255 5.41 13.56 8.45
CA GLU A 255 4.65 12.32 8.61
C GLU A 255 5.61 11.17 8.98
N VAL A 256 5.21 10.40 9.99
CA VAL A 256 6.11 9.55 10.79
C VAL A 256 6.64 8.33 10.02
N VAL A 257 5.84 7.78 9.11
CA VAL A 257 6.16 6.55 8.36
C VAL A 257 6.86 6.84 7.04
N SER A 258 6.33 7.75 6.23
CA SER A 258 6.95 8.20 4.98
C SER A 258 8.22 9.02 5.22
N GLY A 259 8.29 9.75 6.34
CA GLY A 259 9.34 10.73 6.59
C GLY A 259 9.22 11.97 5.71
N MET A 260 8.06 12.18 5.07
CA MET A 260 7.81 13.31 4.19
C MET A 260 7.08 14.44 4.93
N PRO A 261 7.38 15.72 4.64
CA PRO A 261 6.58 16.84 5.11
C PRO A 261 5.10 16.68 4.70
N MET A 262 4.18 16.95 5.62
CA MET A 262 2.74 16.80 5.34
C MET A 262 2.27 17.65 4.14
N ASP A 263 2.88 18.81 3.96
CA ASP A 263 2.58 19.76 2.89
C ASP A 263 2.98 19.19 1.50
N LEU A 264 4.04 18.38 1.46
CA LEU A 264 4.44 17.65 0.26
C LEU A 264 3.44 16.51 -0.05
N LEU A 265 2.94 15.84 0.98
CA LEU A 265 1.88 14.84 0.83
C LEU A 265 0.56 15.48 0.37
N ASP A 266 0.27 16.72 0.78
CA ASP A 266 -0.87 17.50 0.27
C ASP A 266 -0.75 17.72 -1.25
N ILE A 267 0.45 18.08 -1.74
CA ILE A 267 0.71 18.23 -3.17
C ILE A 267 0.53 16.89 -3.91
N PHE A 268 1.07 15.79 -3.39
CA PHE A 268 0.89 14.48 -4.02
C PHE A 268 -0.58 14.08 -4.08
N ALA A 269 -1.33 14.25 -3.00
CA ALA A 269 -2.75 13.89 -2.96
C ALA A 269 -3.61 14.68 -3.96
N ASP A 270 -3.24 15.92 -4.29
CA ASP A 270 -3.96 16.75 -5.26
C ASP A 270 -3.55 16.50 -6.72
N ALA A 271 -2.47 15.75 -6.97
CA ALA A 271 -1.88 15.64 -8.30
C ALA A 271 -2.74 14.94 -9.38
N GLU A 272 -3.80 14.22 -9.00
CA GLU A 272 -4.79 13.70 -9.97
C GLU A 272 -5.83 14.74 -10.41
N HIS A 273 -6.01 15.82 -9.63
CA HIS A 273 -7.08 16.79 -9.80
C HIS A 273 -6.58 18.18 -10.24
N ASP A 274 -5.34 18.52 -9.90
CA ASP A 274 -4.70 19.76 -10.35
C ASP A 274 -4.14 19.62 -11.77
N ASP A 275 -4.17 20.71 -12.54
CA ASP A 275 -3.47 20.76 -13.81
C ASP A 275 -1.94 20.75 -13.62
N THR A 276 -1.23 20.30 -14.64
CA THR A 276 0.24 20.13 -14.57
C THR A 276 0.95 21.45 -14.27
N GLU A 277 0.41 22.58 -14.72
CA GLU A 277 0.97 23.91 -14.45
C GLU A 277 0.84 24.30 -12.97
N ASN A 278 -0.32 24.10 -12.34
CA ASN A 278 -0.51 24.38 -10.92
C ASN A 278 0.35 23.45 -10.04
N LEU A 279 0.49 22.18 -10.40
CA LEU A 279 1.40 21.26 -9.70
C LEU A 279 2.85 21.70 -9.80
N ILE A 280 3.31 22.09 -10.99
CA ILE A 280 4.67 22.61 -11.18
C ILE A 280 4.86 23.89 -10.37
N LEU A 281 3.88 24.80 -10.37
CA LEU A 281 3.92 26.02 -9.57
C LEU A 281 4.03 25.71 -8.08
N ARG A 282 3.15 24.86 -7.53
CA ARG A 282 3.18 24.43 -6.13
C ARG A 282 4.49 23.75 -5.75
N LEU A 283 5.03 22.88 -6.61
CA LEU A 283 6.32 22.23 -6.40
C LEU A 283 7.51 23.20 -6.50
N SER A 284 7.42 24.22 -7.36
CA SER A 284 8.45 25.24 -7.52
C SER A 284 8.45 26.28 -6.40
N LEU A 285 7.27 26.58 -5.85
CA LEU A 285 7.06 27.46 -4.70
C LEU A 285 7.30 26.73 -3.37
N TRP A 286 7.31 25.40 -3.37
CA TRP A 286 7.79 24.61 -2.23
C TRP A 286 9.30 24.84 -2.11
N GLU A 287 9.68 25.87 -1.35
CA GLU A 287 11.04 26.34 -1.17
C GLU A 287 12.00 25.18 -0.84
N TRP A 288 12.74 24.71 -1.84
CA TRP A 288 14.04 24.13 -1.59
C TRP A 288 14.93 25.30 -1.18
N GLN A 289 15.07 25.54 0.13
CA GLN A 289 15.96 26.58 0.67
C GLN A 289 17.43 26.25 0.36
N ASP A 290 17.82 26.38 -0.90
CA ASP A 290 19.22 26.51 -1.29
C ASP A 290 19.30 27.26 -2.63
N GLU A 291 19.43 28.59 -2.55
CA GLU A 291 19.67 29.49 -3.70
C GLU A 291 21.06 29.26 -4.35
N SER A 292 21.86 28.28 -3.88
CA SER A 292 23.16 27.97 -4.45
C SER A 292 23.11 27.10 -5.72
N CYS A 293 21.95 26.55 -6.07
CA CYS A 293 21.78 25.65 -7.22
C CYS A 293 21.12 26.37 -8.41
N GLY A 294 21.88 27.22 -9.13
CA GLY A 294 21.40 27.89 -10.34
C GLY A 294 20.91 26.91 -11.41
N ASP A 295 19.91 27.31 -12.22
CA ASP A 295 19.34 26.67 -13.45
C ASP A 295 19.48 25.13 -13.59
N THR A 296 19.41 24.37 -12.50
CA THR A 296 19.47 22.92 -12.52
C THR A 296 18.07 22.36 -12.64
N SER A 297 17.91 21.32 -13.46
CA SER A 297 16.61 20.69 -13.61
C SER A 297 16.19 20.02 -12.30
N VAL A 298 14.88 19.84 -12.09
CA VAL A 298 14.35 19.08 -10.93
C VAL A 298 14.97 17.68 -10.86
N LEU A 299 15.28 17.08 -12.02
CA LEU A 299 15.91 15.78 -12.12
C LEU A 299 17.36 15.79 -11.63
N ASP A 300 18.12 16.85 -11.92
CA ASP A 300 19.51 17.01 -11.43
C ASP A 300 19.54 17.13 -9.91
N ARG A 301 18.60 17.89 -9.32
CA ARG A 301 18.44 18.01 -7.87
C ARG A 301 18.06 16.67 -7.24
N LEU A 302 17.11 15.95 -7.84
CA LEU A 302 16.72 14.62 -7.37
C LEU A 302 17.88 13.63 -7.43
N MET A 303 18.69 13.68 -8.49
CA MET A 303 19.92 12.89 -8.62
C MET A 303 20.95 13.23 -7.55
N ALA A 304 21.15 14.51 -7.25
CA ALA A 304 22.04 14.96 -6.19
C ALA A 304 21.58 14.43 -4.82
N VAL A 305 20.29 14.49 -4.52
CA VAL A 305 19.68 13.95 -3.29
C VAL A 305 19.89 12.44 -3.20
N VAL A 306 19.63 11.70 -4.28
CA VAL A 306 19.88 10.25 -4.34
C VAL A 306 21.34 9.94 -4.07
N SER A 307 22.28 10.70 -4.64
CA SER A 307 23.72 10.51 -4.42
C SER A 307 24.12 10.79 -2.97
N ILE A 308 23.68 11.92 -2.40
CA ILE A 308 24.01 12.32 -1.02
C ILE A 308 23.50 11.28 -0.02
N ILE A 309 22.23 10.87 -0.14
CA ILE A 309 21.64 9.88 0.76
C ILE A 309 22.34 8.53 0.59
N PHE A 310 22.70 8.15 -0.65
CA PHE A 310 23.46 6.94 -0.90
C PHE A 310 24.82 6.96 -0.22
N ASP A 311 25.56 8.06 -0.29
CA ASP A 311 26.84 8.20 0.39
C ASP A 311 26.69 8.16 1.92
N CYS A 312 25.67 8.82 2.48
CA CYS A 312 25.35 8.73 3.91
C CYS A 312 25.04 7.30 4.35
N SER A 313 24.36 6.51 3.50
CA SER A 313 23.97 5.14 3.82
C SER A 313 25.14 4.15 3.95
N ARG A 314 26.32 4.49 3.41
CA ARG A 314 27.53 3.67 3.54
C ARG A 314 27.98 3.51 4.99
N LEU A 315 27.58 4.45 5.86
CA LEU A 315 27.76 4.34 7.30
C LEU A 315 26.78 3.31 7.88
N PRO A 316 27.24 2.28 8.61
CA PRO A 316 26.36 1.20 9.13
C PRO A 316 25.16 1.69 9.94
N LYS A 317 25.29 2.82 10.65
CA LYS A 317 24.23 3.43 11.45
C LYS A 317 23.06 3.95 10.60
N HIS A 318 23.32 4.31 9.34
CA HIS A 318 22.36 4.98 8.47
C HIS A 318 21.81 4.10 7.35
N ARG A 319 22.19 2.82 7.26
CA ARG A 319 21.73 1.90 6.19
C ARG A 319 20.22 1.88 5.95
N HIS A 320 19.42 2.00 7.02
CA HIS A 320 17.96 2.02 6.97
C HIS A 320 17.37 3.16 6.12
N ILE A 321 18.11 4.26 5.88
CA ILE A 321 17.63 5.37 5.04
C ILE A 321 17.52 5.01 3.56
N LEU A 322 18.16 3.92 3.11
CA LEU A 322 18.11 3.46 1.70
C LEU A 322 16.69 3.15 1.23
N ILE A 323 15.78 2.77 2.14
CA ILE A 323 14.38 2.51 1.81
C ILE A 323 13.65 3.82 1.48
N GLY A 324 14.11 4.95 2.01
CA GLY A 324 13.66 6.29 1.62
C GLY A 324 13.94 6.62 0.15
N LEU A 325 14.85 5.90 -0.49
CA LEU A 325 15.21 6.12 -1.89
C LEU A 325 14.33 5.39 -2.90
N ILE A 326 13.41 4.50 -2.46
CA ILE A 326 12.59 3.73 -3.42
C ILE A 326 11.77 4.65 -4.34
N PHE A 327 11.05 5.62 -3.76
CA PHE A 327 10.30 6.60 -4.56
C PHE A 327 11.20 7.45 -5.48
N PRO A 328 12.26 8.15 -4.98
CA PRO A 328 13.19 8.88 -5.84
C PRO A 328 13.83 8.04 -6.95
N LEU A 329 14.21 6.80 -6.65
CA LEU A 329 14.81 5.89 -7.62
C LEU A 329 13.83 5.52 -8.72
N VAL A 330 12.55 5.31 -8.41
CA VAL A 330 11.53 5.03 -9.41
C VAL A 330 11.40 6.22 -10.36
N VAL A 331 11.21 7.43 -9.81
CA VAL A 331 11.05 8.66 -10.60
C VAL A 331 12.26 8.86 -11.54
N VAL A 332 13.47 8.81 -10.99
CA VAL A 332 14.71 8.95 -11.79
C VAL A 332 14.84 7.83 -12.84
N SER A 333 14.53 6.58 -12.48
CA SER A 333 14.73 5.44 -13.37
C SER A 333 13.77 5.42 -14.56
N LEU A 334 12.62 6.09 -14.44
CA LEU A 334 11.67 6.28 -15.54
C LEU A 334 12.13 7.33 -16.56
N GLU A 335 13.07 8.21 -16.18
CA GLU A 335 13.70 9.17 -17.08
C GLU A 335 14.79 8.51 -17.96
N VAL A 336 14.39 7.48 -18.71
CA VAL A 336 15.28 6.59 -19.46
C VAL A 336 16.12 7.36 -20.48
N ARG A 337 15.54 8.37 -21.15
CA ARG A 337 16.27 9.20 -22.13
C ARG A 337 17.38 10.01 -21.47
N TYR A 338 17.11 10.56 -20.29
CA TYR A 338 18.10 11.29 -19.51
C TYR A 338 19.24 10.35 -19.08
N LEU A 339 18.91 9.19 -18.52
CA LEU A 339 19.91 8.22 -18.05
C LEU A 339 20.74 7.60 -19.19
N LYS A 340 20.18 7.45 -20.40
CA LYS A 340 20.95 7.01 -21.58
C LYS A 340 21.99 8.06 -22.03
N ARG A 341 21.77 9.34 -21.75
CA ARG A 341 22.70 10.44 -22.07
C ARG A 341 23.72 10.69 -20.97
N HIS A 342 23.39 10.36 -19.71
CA HIS A 342 24.22 10.61 -18.53
C HIS A 342 24.65 9.30 -17.88
N ALA A 343 25.74 8.72 -18.38
CA ALA A 343 26.25 7.43 -17.91
C ALA A 343 26.59 7.43 -16.41
N GLU A 344 27.12 8.54 -15.88
CA GLU A 344 27.43 8.71 -14.46
C GLU A 344 26.17 8.62 -13.58
N ALA A 345 25.09 9.31 -13.98
CA ALA A 345 23.81 9.24 -13.29
C ALA A 345 23.24 7.82 -13.27
N LYS A 346 23.31 7.11 -14.40
CA LYS A 346 22.89 5.71 -14.48
C LYS A 346 23.73 4.81 -13.56
N GLN A 347 25.04 5.05 -13.47
CA GLN A 347 25.92 4.30 -12.58
C GLN A 347 25.55 4.51 -11.10
N ILE A 348 25.21 5.74 -10.69
CA ILE A 348 24.71 6.03 -9.33
C ILE A 348 23.43 5.23 -9.07
N VAL A 349 22.45 5.30 -9.97
CA VAL A 349 21.19 4.54 -9.84
C VAL A 349 21.46 3.04 -9.69
N ASP A 350 22.32 2.47 -10.53
CA ASP A 350 22.65 1.05 -10.46
C ASP A 350 23.37 0.66 -9.17
N ASN A 351 24.30 1.49 -8.70
CA ASN A 351 24.99 1.28 -7.43
C ASN A 351 24.00 1.25 -6.26
N VAL A 352 23.08 2.21 -6.20
CA VAL A 352 22.03 2.24 -5.17
C VAL A 352 21.16 0.99 -5.25
N ARG A 353 20.68 0.64 -6.45
CA ARG A 353 19.86 -0.57 -6.67
C ARG A 353 20.59 -1.84 -6.24
N ASN A 354 21.88 -1.96 -6.53
CA ASN A 354 22.70 -3.12 -6.15
C ASN A 354 22.92 -3.21 -4.64
N THR A 355 23.16 -2.07 -3.97
CA THR A 355 23.25 -2.04 -2.50
C THR A 355 21.92 -2.45 -1.87
N ILE A 356 20.80 -1.91 -2.36
CA ILE A 356 19.47 -2.33 -1.89
C ILE A 356 19.29 -3.84 -2.12
N LYS A 357 19.57 -4.39 -3.31
CA LYS A 357 19.47 -5.84 -3.56
C LYS A 357 20.30 -6.67 -2.56
N ALA A 358 21.47 -6.20 -2.15
CA ALA A 358 22.37 -6.90 -1.24
C ALA A 358 21.88 -6.94 0.23
N GLU A 359 21.08 -5.97 0.68
CA GLU A 359 20.63 -5.88 2.09
C GLU A 359 19.49 -6.85 2.46
N ARG A 360 19.35 -7.98 1.73
CA ARG A 360 18.17 -8.89 1.80
C ARG A 360 16.87 -8.14 1.58
N THR A 361 16.87 -7.21 0.62
CA THR A 361 15.68 -6.41 0.41
C THR A 361 14.53 -7.25 -0.13
N TYR A 362 13.39 -7.02 0.49
CA TYR A 362 12.10 -7.68 0.34
C TYR A 362 11.67 -7.85 -1.11
N ASN A 363 10.71 -8.75 -1.30
CA ASN A 363 10.06 -8.99 -2.59
C ASN A 363 9.65 -7.67 -3.29
N LEU A 364 9.24 -6.66 -2.51
CA LEU A 364 8.99 -5.27 -2.94
C LEU A 364 10.07 -4.71 -3.89
N ALA A 365 11.32 -4.59 -3.44
CA ALA A 365 12.37 -3.96 -4.26
C ALA A 365 12.71 -4.80 -5.49
N LYS A 366 12.66 -6.13 -5.36
CA LYS A 366 12.85 -7.03 -6.51
C LYS A 366 11.79 -6.78 -7.58
N VAL A 367 10.54 -6.64 -7.18
CA VAL A 367 9.42 -6.38 -8.09
C VAL A 367 9.53 -4.99 -8.71
N VAL A 368 9.77 -3.94 -7.91
CA VAL A 368 9.98 -2.57 -8.42
C VAL A 368 11.14 -2.53 -9.41
N PHE A 369 12.26 -3.17 -9.09
CA PHE A 369 13.42 -3.20 -9.97
C PHE A 369 13.15 -3.94 -11.27
N GLN A 370 12.35 -5.00 -11.25
CA GLN A 370 11.91 -5.65 -12.49
C GLN A 370 11.04 -4.73 -13.35
N LEU A 371 10.12 -3.97 -12.75
CA LEU A 371 9.30 -3.00 -13.48
C LEU A 371 10.14 -1.89 -14.13
N LEU A 372 11.19 -1.45 -13.43
CA LEU A 372 12.14 -0.45 -13.95
C LEU A 372 13.05 -1.02 -15.04
N ASP A 373 13.46 -2.29 -14.94
CA ASP A 373 14.22 -2.94 -16.01
C ASP A 373 13.36 -3.12 -17.27
N ASP A 374 12.07 -3.42 -17.12
CA ASP A 374 11.10 -3.42 -18.22
C ASP A 374 10.99 -2.03 -18.87
N ALA A 375 10.92 -0.95 -18.08
CA ALA A 375 10.91 0.43 -18.57
C ALA A 375 12.18 0.79 -19.35
N TRP A 376 13.35 0.41 -18.81
CA TRP A 376 14.64 0.63 -19.45
C TRP A 376 14.74 -0.05 -20.82
N ASN A 377 14.25 -1.29 -20.90
CA ASN A 377 14.26 -2.09 -22.13
C ASN A 377 13.27 -1.56 -23.18
N ASP A 378 12.10 -1.08 -22.74
CA ASP A 378 11.14 -0.41 -23.62
C ASP A 378 11.73 0.89 -24.20
N GLY A 379 12.34 1.72 -23.35
CA GLY A 379 13.08 2.90 -23.76
C GLY A 379 12.23 4.07 -24.27
N SER A 380 10.90 3.97 -24.23
CA SER A 380 10.01 5.07 -24.54
C SER A 380 9.95 6.10 -23.41
N SER A 381 9.49 7.31 -23.72
CA SER A 381 9.27 8.38 -22.73
C SER A 381 7.88 8.34 -22.09
N TRP A 382 7.06 7.37 -22.45
CA TRP A 382 5.65 7.25 -22.04
C TRP A 382 5.36 5.85 -21.49
N TYR A 383 6.39 5.22 -20.93
CA TYR A 383 6.23 3.93 -20.29
C TYR A 383 5.33 4.06 -19.06
N ASP A 384 4.13 3.47 -19.13
CA ASP A 384 3.20 3.42 -18.01
C ASP A 384 3.58 2.27 -17.07
N ILE A 385 4.38 2.60 -16.06
CA ILE A 385 4.79 1.64 -15.03
C ILE A 385 3.60 1.13 -14.20
N ASP A 386 2.55 1.94 -14.06
CA ASP A 386 1.35 1.59 -13.31
C ASP A 386 0.52 0.56 -14.04
N GLU A 387 0.29 0.75 -15.35
CA GLU A 387 -0.34 -0.24 -16.21
C GLU A 387 0.47 -1.54 -16.23
N ARG A 388 1.81 -1.44 -16.30
CA ARG A 388 2.67 -2.62 -16.23
C ARG A 388 2.46 -3.37 -14.92
N ALA A 389 2.53 -2.70 -13.78
CA ALA A 389 2.34 -3.32 -12.47
C ALA A 389 0.95 -3.98 -12.35
N ARG A 390 -0.12 -3.29 -12.78
CA ARG A 390 -1.49 -3.84 -12.85
C ARG A 390 -1.55 -5.10 -13.70
N SER A 391 -0.90 -5.10 -14.87
CA SER A 391 -0.90 -6.24 -15.79
C SER A 391 -0.25 -7.50 -15.20
N GLN A 392 0.67 -7.32 -14.24
CA GLN A 392 1.32 -8.40 -13.50
C GLN A 392 0.55 -8.80 -12.23
N GLY A 393 -0.55 -8.13 -11.92
CA GLY A 393 -1.33 -8.35 -10.69
C GLY A 393 -0.58 -7.93 -9.43
N VAL A 394 0.32 -6.95 -9.58
CA VAL A 394 1.23 -6.46 -8.54
C VAL A 394 0.76 -5.10 -8.07
N GLU A 395 0.81 -4.87 -6.77
CA GLU A 395 0.56 -3.57 -6.16
C GLU A 395 1.62 -3.29 -5.09
N VAL A 396 2.29 -2.14 -5.16
CA VAL A 396 3.52 -1.84 -4.40
C VAL A 396 3.48 -0.40 -3.90
N ALA A 397 3.65 -0.22 -2.59
CA ALA A 397 3.89 1.11 -2.01
C ALA A 397 5.36 1.52 -2.18
N LEU A 398 5.60 2.76 -2.57
CA LEU A 398 6.93 3.35 -2.77
C LEU A 398 7.54 3.96 -1.51
N MET A 399 6.86 3.79 -0.36
CA MET A 399 7.15 4.44 0.92
C MET A 399 7.53 3.47 2.04
#